data_AF-A0A8T2Z606-F1
#
_entry.id   AF-A0A8T2Z606-F1
#
_cell.length_a   1.000
_cell.length_b   1.000
_cell.length_c   1.000
_cell.angle_alpha   90.00
_cell.angle_beta   90.00
_cell.angle_gamma   90.00
#
_symmetry.space_group_name_H-M   'P 1'
#
loop_
_entity.id
_entity.type
_entity.pdbx_description
1 polymer ?
#
loop_
_entity_poly.entity_id
_entity_poly.type
_entity_poly.pdbx_seq_one_letter_code
_entity_poly.pdbx_strand_id
1 'polypeptide(L)'
;MRAEKQGYFTLEEWRQGLKSLRADTLNKLKKALPDLEKEVKRPSNFVDFYNYAFRYCLTEEKQKSIDIESICQLLDLVLGSHFQAQVDYFIEYLKIQSDYKVINMDQWMGFYRFCNEFPSQGKAEEKLERINLFRHWLKLSVDPSLYDTNVSALA
;
A
#
# COMPACT_ATOMS: atom_id res chain seq x y z
N MET A 1 13.50 -7.68 -11.97
CA MET A 1 13.82 -6.32 -12.47
C MET A 1 14.36 -5.44 -11.34
N ARG A 2 13.71 -5.38 -10.17
CA ARG A 2 14.13 -4.52 -9.03
C ARG A 2 14.40 -3.07 -9.49
N ALA A 3 13.48 -2.54 -10.30
CA ALA A 3 13.65 -1.23 -10.88
C ALA A 3 13.64 -0.15 -9.80
N GLU A 4 14.58 0.78 -9.92
CA GLU A 4 14.72 1.88 -8.99
C GLU A 4 13.70 2.99 -9.23
N LYS A 5 13.37 3.27 -10.50
CA LYS A 5 12.50 4.40 -10.89
C LYS A 5 11.31 3.95 -11.75
N GLN A 6 10.11 4.40 -11.39
CA GLN A 6 8.92 4.18 -12.21
C GLN A 6 9.05 4.79 -13.60
N GLY A 7 8.58 4.04 -14.62
CA GLY A 7 8.61 4.46 -16.02
C GLY A 7 9.93 4.18 -16.75
N TYR A 8 10.96 3.71 -16.05
CA TYR A 8 12.28 3.45 -16.62
C TYR A 8 12.83 2.10 -16.16
N PHE A 9 13.63 1.47 -17.02
CA PHE A 9 14.51 0.38 -16.65
C PHE A 9 15.90 0.69 -17.20
N THR A 10 16.93 0.57 -16.37
CA THR A 10 18.29 0.52 -16.85
C THR A 10 18.53 -0.79 -17.61
N LEU A 11 19.57 -0.82 -18.46
CA LEU A 11 19.94 -2.04 -19.18
C LEU A 11 20.25 -3.20 -18.22
N GLU A 12 20.87 -2.90 -17.07
CA GLU A 12 21.26 -3.90 -16.08
C GLU A 12 20.04 -4.48 -15.35
N GLU A 13 19.12 -3.63 -14.88
CA GLU A 13 17.85 -4.06 -14.27
C GLU A 13 17.06 -4.97 -15.22
N TRP A 14 17.04 -4.59 -16.50
CA TRP A 14 16.38 -5.35 -17.56
C TRP A 14 17.00 -6.73 -17.75
N ARG A 15 18.31 -6.78 -17.99
CA ARG A 15 19.04 -8.02 -18.22
C ARG A 15 18.98 -8.94 -17.01
N GLN A 16 19.28 -8.43 -15.82
CA GLN A 16 19.31 -9.21 -14.60
C GLN A 16 17.93 -9.72 -14.23
N GLY A 17 16.88 -8.91 -14.40
CA GLY A 17 15.52 -9.33 -14.14
C GLY A 17 15.04 -10.44 -15.06
N LEU A 18 15.22 -10.31 -16.37
CA LEU A 18 14.82 -11.36 -17.32
C LEU A 18 15.65 -12.64 -17.16
N LYS A 19 16.95 -12.51 -16.85
CA LYS A 19 17.81 -13.65 -16.53
C LYS A 19 17.32 -14.40 -15.29
N SER A 20 16.96 -13.69 -14.23
CA SER A 20 16.44 -14.28 -12.99
C SER A 20 15.11 -15.01 -13.23
N LEU A 21 14.27 -14.48 -14.11
CA LEU A 21 13.01 -15.10 -14.53
C LEU A 21 13.16 -16.22 -15.56
N ARG A 22 14.38 -16.46 -16.07
CA ARG A 22 14.66 -17.36 -17.21
C ARG A 22 13.74 -17.06 -18.41
N ALA A 23 13.41 -15.78 -18.61
CA ALA A 23 12.43 -15.29 -19.56
C ALA A 23 13.05 -14.34 -20.59
N ASP A 24 13.90 -14.90 -21.46
CA ASP A 24 14.62 -14.17 -22.52
C ASP A 24 13.75 -13.81 -23.75
N THR A 25 12.47 -14.18 -23.76
CA THR A 25 11.51 -13.86 -24.82
C THR A 25 10.19 -13.40 -24.22
N LEU A 26 9.42 -12.60 -24.99
CA LEU A 26 8.09 -12.14 -24.57
C LEU A 26 7.14 -13.30 -24.23
N ASN A 27 7.22 -14.41 -24.96
CA ASN A 27 6.40 -15.60 -24.69
C ASN A 27 6.77 -16.26 -23.36
N LYS A 28 8.07 -16.38 -23.04
CA LYS A 28 8.50 -16.89 -21.73
C LYS A 28 8.10 -15.95 -20.60
N LEU A 29 8.20 -14.63 -20.82
CA LEU A 29 7.77 -13.63 -19.83
C LEU A 29 6.28 -13.74 -19.53
N LYS A 30 5.43 -13.80 -20.56
CA LYS A 30 3.98 -14.00 -20.40
C LYS A 30 3.64 -15.27 -19.63
N LYS A 31 4.36 -16.37 -19.90
CA LYS A 31 4.20 -17.64 -19.19
C LYS A 31 4.64 -17.59 -17.72
N ALA A 32 5.55 -16.69 -17.36
CA ALA A 32 6.02 -16.53 -15.98
C ALA A 32 5.07 -15.69 -15.10
N LEU A 33 4.20 -14.85 -15.69
CA LEU A 33 3.32 -13.94 -14.95
C LEU A 33 2.43 -14.65 -13.90
N PRO A 34 1.76 -15.78 -14.19
CA PRO A 34 0.92 -16.45 -13.19
C PRO A 34 1.71 -16.96 -11.98
N ASP A 35 2.96 -17.40 -12.21
CA ASP A 35 3.81 -17.88 -11.12
C ASP A 35 4.34 -16.73 -10.27
N LEU A 36 4.63 -15.58 -10.89
CA LEU A 36 4.97 -14.35 -10.17
C LEU A 36 3.80 -13.83 -9.33
N GLU A 37 2.58 -13.89 -9.85
CA GLU A 37 1.38 -13.52 -9.09
C GLU A 37 1.22 -14.42 -7.85
N LYS A 38 1.42 -15.74 -8.00
CA LYS A 38 1.41 -16.68 -6.87
C LYS A 38 2.55 -16.42 -5.88
N GLU A 39 3.73 -16.07 -6.37
CA GLU A 39 4.91 -15.80 -5.53
C GLU A 39 4.71 -14.54 -4.69
N VAL A 40 4.18 -13.46 -5.27
CA VAL A 40 3.90 -12.20 -4.56
C VAL A 40 2.83 -12.40 -3.48
N LYS A 41 1.82 -13.24 -3.73
CA LYS A 41 0.75 -13.53 -2.75
C LYS A 41 1.22 -14.31 -1.52
N ARG A 42 2.45 -14.82 -1.49
CA ARG A 42 2.99 -15.48 -0.29
C ARG A 42 3.23 -14.43 0.80
N PRO A 43 2.76 -14.65 2.05
CA PRO A 43 2.88 -13.64 3.11
C PRO A 43 4.31 -13.13 3.33
N SER A 44 5.31 -14.01 3.24
CA SER A 44 6.73 -13.65 3.38
C SER A 44 7.24 -12.69 2.31
N ASN A 45 6.67 -12.76 1.11
CA ASN A 45 7.08 -11.97 -0.05
C ASN A 45 6.22 -10.72 -0.22
N PHE A 46 4.96 -10.78 0.22
CA PHE A 46 4.01 -9.70 0.03
C PHE A 46 4.44 -8.43 0.78
N VAL A 47 5.00 -8.56 1.99
CA VAL A 47 5.51 -7.42 2.77
C VAL A 47 6.59 -6.66 2.00
N ASP A 48 7.55 -7.39 1.44
CA ASP A 48 8.65 -6.83 0.65
C ASP A 48 8.13 -6.20 -0.64
N PHE A 49 7.18 -6.85 -1.31
CA PHE A 49 6.51 -6.32 -2.50
C PHE A 49 5.74 -5.02 -2.19
N TYR A 50 4.99 -5.00 -1.10
CA TYR A 50 4.19 -3.86 -0.68
C TYR A 50 5.08 -2.67 -0.30
N ASN A 51 6.19 -2.91 0.40
CA ASN A 51 7.21 -1.89 0.66
C ASN A 51 7.82 -1.35 -0.65
N TYR A 52 8.20 -2.26 -1.55
CA TYR A 52 8.77 -1.91 -2.85
C TYR A 52 7.81 -1.07 -3.69
N ALA A 53 6.51 -1.39 -3.71
CA ALA A 53 5.51 -0.68 -4.50
C ALA A 53 5.46 0.81 -4.15
N PHE A 54 5.49 1.16 -2.86
CA PHE A 54 5.56 2.56 -2.42
C PHE A 54 6.88 3.22 -2.84
N ARG A 55 8.02 2.54 -2.61
CA ARG A 55 9.34 3.08 -3.00
C ARG A 55 9.44 3.33 -4.50
N TYR A 56 8.84 2.45 -5.30
CA TYR A 56 8.86 2.54 -6.75
C TYR A 56 8.17 3.81 -7.26
N CYS A 57 7.16 4.29 -6.55
CA CYS A 57 6.44 5.53 -6.85
C CYS A 57 7.13 6.81 -6.35
N LEU A 58 8.24 6.71 -5.60
CA LEU A 58 9.05 7.87 -5.21
C LEU A 58 10.00 8.22 -6.37
N THR A 59 9.64 9.20 -7.19
CA THR A 59 10.37 9.52 -8.43
C THR A 59 11.46 10.58 -8.26
N GLU A 60 11.42 11.33 -7.15
CA GLU A 60 12.36 12.41 -6.82
C GLU A 60 13.24 12.06 -5.61
N GLU A 61 14.53 12.45 -5.65
CA GLU A 61 15.55 12.05 -4.66
C GLU A 61 15.18 12.38 -3.20
N LYS A 62 14.45 13.48 -2.98
CA LYS A 62 14.06 13.95 -1.64
C LYS A 62 12.60 13.64 -1.29
N GLN A 63 11.86 12.98 -2.18
CA GLN A 63 10.47 12.64 -1.94
C GLN A 63 10.38 11.50 -0.92
N LYS A 64 9.64 11.74 0.17
CA LYS A 64 9.42 10.76 1.25
C LYS A 64 7.94 10.37 1.40
N SER A 65 7.10 10.92 0.53
CA SER A 65 5.66 10.79 0.61
C SER A 65 5.04 10.89 -0.78
N ILE A 66 3.90 10.26 -0.96
CA ILE A 66 3.14 10.24 -2.20
C ILE A 66 1.82 10.98 -1.96
N ASP A 67 1.34 11.72 -2.95
CA ASP A 67 0.07 12.43 -2.87
C ASP A 67 -1.13 11.46 -2.74
N ILE A 68 -2.26 11.98 -2.26
CA ILE A 68 -3.46 11.16 -2.01
C ILE A 68 -3.98 10.48 -3.28
N GLU A 69 -3.97 11.16 -4.43
CA GLU A 69 -4.54 10.62 -5.66
C GLU A 69 -3.75 9.40 -6.13
N SER A 70 -2.43 9.53 -6.19
CA SER A 70 -1.52 8.44 -6.53
C SER A 70 -1.59 7.29 -5.53
N ILE A 71 -1.71 7.57 -4.23
CA ILE A 71 -1.85 6.53 -3.20
C ILE A 71 -3.15 5.77 -3.32
N CYS A 72 -4.27 6.42 -3.61
CA CYS A 72 -5.53 5.71 -3.81
C CYS A 72 -5.43 4.68 -4.93
N GLN A 73 -4.77 5.04 -6.05
CA GLN A 73 -4.55 4.12 -7.16
C GLN A 73 -3.60 2.97 -6.76
N LEU A 74 -2.52 3.27 -6.04
CA LEU A 74 -1.56 2.26 -5.61
C LEU A 74 -2.18 1.28 -4.61
N LEU A 75 -3.00 1.76 -3.66
CA LEU A 75 -3.72 0.94 -2.69
C LEU A 75 -4.63 -0.08 -3.39
N ASP A 76 -5.46 0.39 -4.32
CA ASP A 76 -6.36 -0.48 -5.09
C ASP A 76 -5.57 -1.52 -5.89
N LEU A 77 -4.50 -1.09 -6.56
CA LEU A 77 -3.66 -1.96 -7.38
C LEU A 77 -3.01 -3.10 -6.57
N VAL A 78 -2.46 -2.81 -5.39
CA VAL A 78 -1.64 -3.78 -4.65
C VAL A 78 -2.42 -4.53 -3.56
N LEU A 79 -3.44 -3.90 -2.95
CA LEU A 79 -4.23 -4.51 -1.87
C LEU A 79 -5.70 -4.79 -2.24
N GLY A 80 -6.26 -4.16 -3.28
CA GLY A 80 -7.69 -4.25 -3.60
C GLY A 80 -8.19 -5.69 -3.71
N SER A 81 -7.42 -6.55 -4.37
CA SER A 81 -7.78 -7.98 -4.53
C SER A 81 -7.82 -8.79 -3.23
N HIS A 82 -7.13 -8.36 -2.16
CA HIS A 82 -7.03 -9.10 -0.89
C HIS A 82 -7.83 -8.43 0.25
N PHE A 83 -7.94 -7.10 0.22
CA PHE A 83 -8.53 -6.29 1.29
C PHE A 83 -9.54 -5.27 0.73
N GLN A 84 -10.31 -5.64 -0.31
CA GLN A 84 -11.18 -4.74 -1.07
C GLN A 84 -11.99 -3.79 -0.17
N ALA A 85 -12.73 -4.33 0.80
CA ALA A 85 -13.56 -3.52 1.67
C ALA A 85 -12.74 -2.50 2.47
N GLN A 86 -11.64 -2.90 3.10
CA GLN A 86 -10.79 -1.98 3.86
C GLN A 86 -10.16 -0.92 2.95
N VAL A 87 -9.72 -1.32 1.76
CA VAL A 87 -9.15 -0.42 0.76
C VAL A 87 -10.18 0.61 0.30
N ASP A 88 -11.40 0.19 -0.05
CA ASP A 88 -12.49 1.06 -0.49
C ASP A 88 -12.81 2.13 0.55
N TYR A 89 -13.01 1.72 1.80
CA TYR A 89 -13.32 2.65 2.89
C TYR A 89 -12.17 3.61 3.21
N PHE A 90 -10.93 3.14 3.09
CA PHE A 90 -9.78 3.99 3.33
C PHE A 90 -9.61 5.00 2.19
N ILE A 91 -9.74 4.58 0.94
CA ILE A 91 -9.74 5.46 -0.24
C ILE A 91 -10.85 6.51 -0.14
N GLU A 92 -12.08 6.12 0.23
CA GLU A 92 -13.19 7.04 0.43
C GLU A 92 -12.84 8.10 1.48
N TYR A 93 -12.27 7.68 2.61
CA TYR A 93 -11.83 8.59 3.66
C TYR A 93 -10.72 9.54 3.19
N LEU A 94 -9.67 9.02 2.53
CA LEU A 94 -8.56 9.80 2.02
C LEU A 94 -9.03 10.90 1.04
N LYS A 95 -10.07 10.62 0.25
CA LYS A 95 -10.66 11.57 -0.70
C LYS A 95 -11.50 12.68 -0.05
N ILE A 96 -12.12 12.42 1.11
CA ILE A 96 -13.00 13.37 1.79
C ILE A 96 -12.24 14.26 2.77
N GLN A 97 -11.25 13.70 3.46
CA GLN A 97 -10.47 14.42 4.46
C GLN A 97 -9.59 15.52 3.84
N SER A 98 -9.33 16.58 4.61
CA SER A 98 -8.47 17.71 4.21
C SER A 98 -7.24 17.91 5.10
N ASP A 99 -7.09 17.08 6.13
CA ASP A 99 -6.08 17.22 7.19
C ASP A 99 -4.67 16.92 6.65
N TYR A 100 -4.55 16.09 5.62
CA TYR A 100 -3.27 15.73 5.00
C TYR A 100 -3.40 15.53 3.49
N LYS A 101 -2.30 15.84 2.80
CA LYS A 101 -2.24 15.84 1.31
C LYS A 101 -1.33 14.75 0.76
N VAL A 102 -0.64 14.03 1.63
CA VAL A 102 0.35 13.02 1.29
C VAL A 102 0.34 11.89 2.30
N ILE A 103 0.82 10.72 1.91
CA ILE A 103 1.06 9.55 2.76
C ILE A 103 2.55 9.20 2.72
N ASN A 104 3.14 8.93 3.87
CA ASN A 104 4.53 8.49 4.00
C ASN A 104 4.64 6.96 4.14
N MET A 105 5.87 6.44 4.17
CA MET A 105 6.14 5.00 4.27
C MET A 105 5.57 4.35 5.54
N ASP A 106 5.63 5.03 6.68
CA ASP A 106 5.18 4.47 7.96
C ASP A 106 3.66 4.29 7.99
N GLN A 107 2.93 5.27 7.43
CA GLN A 107 1.49 5.23 7.27
C GLN A 107 1.06 4.16 6.25
N TRP A 108 1.79 4.06 5.13
CA TRP A 108 1.59 3.02 4.13
C TRP A 108 1.73 1.62 4.73
N MET A 109 2.84 1.35 5.42
CA MET A 109 3.07 0.08 6.12
C MET A 109 2.10 -0.13 7.28
N GLY A 110 1.70 0.95 7.96
CA GLY A 110 0.69 0.93 9.02
C GLY A 110 -0.66 0.43 8.54
N PHE A 111 -1.10 0.88 7.36
CA PHE A 111 -2.36 0.41 6.77
C PHE A 111 -2.32 -1.09 6.47
N TYR A 112 -1.21 -1.61 5.92
CA TYR A 112 -1.08 -3.04 5.70
C TYR A 112 -1.10 -3.84 7.00
N ARG A 113 -0.44 -3.38 8.06
CA ARG A 113 -0.54 -4.02 9.39
C ARG A 113 -1.98 -4.04 9.89
N PHE A 114 -2.68 -2.90 9.79
CA PHE A 114 -4.09 -2.80 10.13
C PHE A 114 -4.97 -3.81 9.37
N CYS A 115 -4.78 -3.94 8.05
CA CYS A 115 -5.53 -4.91 7.23
C CYS A 115 -5.34 -6.37 7.70
N ASN A 116 -4.14 -6.73 8.17
CA ASN A 116 -3.82 -8.08 8.65
C ASN A 116 -4.29 -8.34 10.09
N GLU A 117 -4.22 -7.34 10.97
CA GLU A 117 -4.72 -7.44 12.35
C GLU A 117 -6.25 -7.44 12.40
N PHE A 118 -6.89 -6.71 11.48
CA PHE A 118 -8.33 -6.56 11.39
C PHE A 118 -8.85 -7.03 10.02
N PRO A 119 -8.87 -8.36 9.78
CA PRO A 119 -9.43 -8.91 8.55
C PRO A 119 -10.91 -8.54 8.43
N SER A 120 -11.42 -8.50 7.21
CA SER A 120 -12.79 -8.09 6.86
C SER A 120 -13.88 -9.08 7.31
N GLN A 121 -13.56 -10.00 8.22
CA GLN A 121 -14.52 -10.93 8.81
C GLN A 121 -15.11 -10.31 10.07
N GLY A 122 -16.43 -10.17 10.12
CA GLY A 122 -17.14 -9.49 11.21
C GLY A 122 -18.39 -8.75 10.71
N LYS A 123 -19.20 -8.24 11.64
CA LYS A 123 -20.40 -7.44 11.31
C LYS A 123 -19.99 -6.09 10.71
N ALA A 124 -20.86 -5.49 9.89
CA ALA A 124 -20.58 -4.20 9.23
C ALA A 124 -20.27 -3.06 10.23
N GLU A 125 -20.94 -3.06 11.38
CA GLU A 125 -20.74 -2.06 12.45
C GLU A 125 -19.31 -2.14 13.03
N GLU A 126 -18.84 -3.34 13.35
CA GLU A 126 -17.47 -3.59 13.84
C GLU A 126 -16.40 -3.17 12.82
N LYS A 127 -16.69 -3.27 11.52
CA LYS A 127 -15.77 -2.84 10.45
C LYS A 127 -15.63 -1.32 10.42
N LEU A 128 -16.74 -0.60 10.51
CA LEU A 128 -16.75 0.87 10.50
C LEU A 128 -16.02 1.43 11.73
N GLU A 129 -16.23 0.83 12.90
CA GLU A 129 -15.51 1.18 14.12
C GLU A 129 -14.00 0.96 13.98
N ARG A 130 -13.57 -0.19 13.45
CA ARG A 130 -12.13 -0.48 13.22
C ARG A 130 -11.51 0.49 12.23
N ILE A 131 -12.22 0.87 11.17
CA ILE A 131 -11.76 1.89 10.25
C ILE A 131 -11.67 3.25 10.95
N ASN A 132 -12.62 3.60 11.81
CA ASN A 132 -12.55 4.83 12.60
C ASN A 132 -11.35 4.80 13.58
N LEU A 133 -11.01 3.65 14.15
CA LEU A 133 -9.77 3.48 14.92
C LEU A 133 -8.54 3.75 14.06
N PHE A 134 -8.49 3.23 12.83
CA PHE A 134 -7.39 3.52 11.92
C PHE A 134 -7.34 5.01 11.51
N ARG A 135 -8.49 5.62 11.21
CA ARG A 135 -8.59 7.06 10.92
C ARG A 135 -8.06 7.89 12.09
N HIS A 136 -8.42 7.53 13.32
CA HIS A 136 -7.95 8.17 14.53
C HIS A 136 -6.44 7.98 14.72
N TRP A 137 -5.93 6.75 14.59
CA TRP A 137 -4.50 6.46 14.63
C TRP A 137 -3.74 7.25 13.56
N LEU A 138 -4.26 7.33 12.34
CA LEU A 138 -3.64 8.06 11.24
C LEU A 138 -3.54 9.56 11.57
N LYS A 139 -4.60 10.14 12.15
CA LYS A 139 -4.57 11.53 12.64
C LYS A 139 -3.49 11.74 13.70
N LEU A 140 -3.42 10.85 14.70
CA LEU A 140 -2.40 10.93 15.75
C LEU A 140 -0.97 10.72 15.22
N SER A 141 -0.81 9.90 14.17
CA SER A 141 0.50 9.66 13.56
C SER A 141 1.06 10.88 12.81
N VAL A 142 0.17 11.79 12.39
CA VAL A 142 0.51 13.02 11.66
C VAL A 142 0.71 14.18 12.63
N ASP A 143 -0.19 14.33 13.60
CA ASP A 143 -0.13 15.37 14.61
C ASP A 143 -0.44 14.79 16.01
N PRO A 144 0.61 14.48 16.78
CA PRO A 144 0.47 13.94 18.13
C PRO A 144 -0.25 14.89 19.10
N SER A 145 -0.35 16.20 18.79
CA SER A 145 -1.03 17.18 19.66
C SER A 145 -2.56 17.08 19.62
N LEU A 146 -3.11 16.35 18.63
CA LEU A 146 -4.55 16.09 18.51
C LEU A 146 -5.06 15.00 19.48
N TYR A 147 -4.21 14.50 20.38
CA TYR A 147 -4.55 13.49 21.39
C TYR A 147 -5.63 13.98 22.39
N ASP A 148 -5.66 15.29 22.69
CA ASP A 148 -6.44 15.82 23.80
C ASP A 148 -7.90 16.18 23.49
N THR A 149 -8.42 15.94 22.28
CA THR A 149 -9.78 16.44 21.93
C THR A 149 -10.93 15.43 22.05
N ASN A 150 -10.71 14.13 22.25
CA ASN A 150 -11.83 13.16 22.18
C ASN A 150 -11.65 11.85 22.98
N VAL A 151 -11.07 11.90 24.19
CA VAL A 151 -11.12 10.74 25.10
C VAL A 151 -12.50 10.63 25.80
N SER A 152 -13.40 11.60 25.65
CA SER A 152 -14.72 11.62 26.29
C SER A 152 -15.89 11.09 25.45
N ALA A 153 -15.67 10.65 24.20
CA ALA A 153 -16.76 10.25 23.29
C ALA A 153 -16.89 8.72 23.05
N LEU A 154 -16.05 7.90 23.69
CA LEU A 154 -16.04 6.44 23.55
C LEU A 154 -16.19 5.70 24.90
N ALA A 155 -16.76 6.36 25.91
CA ALA A 155 -17.16 5.75 27.18
C ALA A 155 -18.68 5.65 27.27
#